data_AF-A0A958EAU8-F1
#
_entry.id   AF-A0A958EAU8-F1
#
_cell.length_a   1.000
_cell.length_b   1.000
_cell.length_c   1.000
_cell.angle_alpha   90.00
_cell.angle_beta   90.00
_cell.angle_gamma   90.00
#
_symmetry.space_group_name_H-M   'P 1'
#
loop_
_entity.id
_entity.type
_entity.pdbx_description
1 polymer ?
#
loop_
_entity_poly.entity_id
_entity_poly.type
_entity_poly.pdbx_seq_one_letter_code
_entity_poly.pdbx_strand_id
1 'polypeptide(L)' 'MPIIVWEDIDGVRRIYRSTKQEDESWSAAYDMTLPTGEDSSLHGVTQNQCGATSILWSMENPDGYPQLMMSQYR' A
#
# COMPACT_ATOMS: atom_id res chain seq x y z
N MET A 1 -13.37 7.34 2.80
CA MET A 1 -12.59 7.81 3.98
C MET A 1 -11.18 8.17 3.52
N PRO A 2 -10.51 9.18 4.11
CA PRO A 2 -9.11 9.48 3.77
C PRO A 2 -8.20 8.27 3.98
N ILE A 3 -7.28 8.07 3.04
CA ILE A 3 -6.26 7.01 3.09
C ILE A 3 -4.90 7.68 3.02
N ILE A 4 -3.99 7.22 3.88
CA ILE A 4 -2.55 7.49 3.74
C ILE A 4 -1.85 6.18 3.39
N VAL A 5 -0.83 6.31 2.55
CA VAL A 5 0.03 5.21 2.10
C VAL A 5 1.46 5.70 2.24
N TRP A 6 2.31 4.90 2.86
CA TRP A 6 3.71 5.25 3.07
C TRP A 6 4.59 4.02 2.99
N GLU A 7 5.87 4.28 2.78
CA GLU A 7 6.91 3.29 2.77
C GLU A 7 7.73 3.37 4.06
N ASP A 8 8.16 2.21 4.54
CA ASP A 8 9.16 2.12 5.60
C ASP A 8 10.35 1.30 5.10
N ILE A 9 11.55 1.66 5.54
CA ILE A 9 12.80 1.00 5.12
C ILE A 9 13.56 0.60 6.38
N ASP A 10 13.33 -0.63 6.83
CA ASP A 10 14.10 -1.30 7.88
C ASP A 10 14.62 -2.64 7.35
N GLY A 11 15.71 -2.57 6.58
CA GLY A 11 16.34 -3.70 5.89
C GLY A 11 15.60 -4.17 4.62
N VAL A 12 14.28 -4.02 4.56
CA VAL A 12 13.42 -4.30 3.40
C VAL A 12 12.41 -3.17 3.24
N ARG A 13 12.17 -2.67 2.02
CA ARG A 13 11.15 -1.64 1.79
C ARG A 13 9.77 -2.26 1.87
N ARG A 14 8.96 -1.79 2.81
CA ARG A 14 7.57 -2.23 3.01
C ARG A 14 6.59 -1.11 2.75
N ILE A 15 5.38 -1.48 2.35
CA ILE A 15 4.30 -0.54 2.02
C ILE A 15 3.18 -0.72 3.02
N TYR A 16 2.79 0.39 3.64
CA TYR A 16 1.77 0.43 4.66
C TYR A 16 0.63 1.36 4.27
N ARG A 17 -0.55 1.05 4.80
CA ARG A 17 -1.76 1.87 4.63
C ARG A 17 -2.54 2.01 5.94
N SER A 18 -3.00 3.22 6.21
CA SER A 18 -3.96 3.54 7.27
C SER A 18 -5.13 4.33 6.70
N THR A 19 -6.30 4.11 7.30
CA THR A 19 -7.55 4.78 6.98
C THR A 19 -7.95 5.69 8.13
N LYS A 20 -8.45 6.88 7.82
CA LYS A 20 -9.02 7.77 8.84
C LYS A 20 -10.41 7.27 9.23
N GLN A 21 -10.64 7.10 10.53
CA GLN A 21 -11.88 6.63 11.13
C GLN A 21 -12.84 7.80 11.40
N GLU A 22 -14.10 7.50 11.72
CA GLU A 22 -15.14 8.51 12.01
C GLU A 22 -14.85 9.34 13.26
N ASP A 23 -14.12 8.77 14.21
CA ASP A 23 -13.67 9.44 15.44
C ASP A 23 -12.42 10.31 15.24
N GLU A 24 -12.07 10.59 13.98
CA GLU A 24 -10.88 11.34 13.56
C GLU A 24 -9.53 10.66 13.85
N SER A 25 -9.54 9.45 14.43
CA SER A 25 -8.34 8.65 14.64
C SER A 25 -7.88 7.98 13.33
N TRP A 26 -6.61 7.55 13.30
CA TRP A 26 -6.09 6.71 12.22
C TRP A 26 -6.13 5.23 12.64
N SER A 27 -6.46 4.35 11.70
CA SER A 27 -6.36 2.91 11.91
C SER A 27 -4.91 2.50 12.17
N ALA A 28 -4.73 1.31 12.75
CA ALA A 28 -3.46 0.62 12.72
C ALA A 28 -2.94 0.48 11.27
N ALA A 29 -1.62 0.52 11.12
CA ALA A 29 -0.95 0.31 9.85
C ALA A 29 -1.24 -1.10 9.34
N TYR A 30 -1.73 -1.21 8.11
CA TYR A 30 -1.87 -2.48 7.41
C TYR A 30 -0.71 -2.66 6.45
N ASP A 31 0.05 -3.75 6.62
CA ASP A 31 1.15 -4.11 5.72
C ASP A 31 0.61 -4.71 4.41
N MET A 32 0.84 -4.00 3.32
CA MET A 32 0.39 -4.37 1.97
C MET A 32 1.34 -5.34 1.27
N THR A 33 2.50 -5.62 1.87
CA THR A 33 3.52 -6.53 1.32
C THR A 33 3.36 -7.96 1.81
N LEU A 34 2.43 -8.20 2.73
CA LEU A 34 2.12 -9.56 3.20
C LEU A 34 1.40 -10.38 2.12
N PRO A 35 1.64 -11.70 2.07
CA PRO A 35 2.43 -12.49 3.03
C PRO A 35 3.93 -12.58 2.72
N THR A 36 4.39 -12.11 1.57
CA THR A 36 5.77 -12.34 1.11
C THR A 36 6.78 -11.47 1.85
N GLY A 37 6.41 -10.24 2.19
CA GLY A 37 7.26 -9.30 2.92
C GLY A 37 8.53 -8.91 2.15
N GLU A 38 8.48 -9.00 0.81
CA GLU A 38 9.57 -8.75 -0.12
C GLU A 38 9.78 -7.25 -0.38
N ASP A 39 10.96 -6.90 -0.91
CA ASP A 39 11.31 -5.52 -1.22
C ASP A 39 10.32 -4.95 -2.23
N SER A 40 9.63 -3.87 -1.83
CA SER A 40 8.47 -3.35 -2.54
C SER A 40 8.63 -1.86 -2.79
N SER A 41 8.15 -1.36 -3.93
CA SER A 41 8.22 0.08 -4.26
C SER A 41 6.85 0.65 -4.63
N LEU A 42 6.44 1.72 -3.96
CA LEU A 42 5.21 2.44 -4.20
C LEU A 42 5.32 3.26 -5.49
N HIS A 43 4.39 3.02 -6.41
CA HIS A 43 4.33 3.75 -7.68
C HIS A 43 3.29 4.87 -7.67
N GLY A 44 2.20 4.71 -6.93
CA GLY A 44 1.23 5.79 -6.80
C GLY A 44 -0.08 5.41 -6.15
N VAL A 45 -0.82 6.46 -5.81
CA VAL A 45 -2.17 6.39 -5.27
C VAL A 45 -3.05 7.28 -6.13
N THR A 46 -4.19 6.75 -6.59
CA THR A 46 -5.17 7.48 -7.37
C THR A 46 -6.56 7.27 -6.80
N GLN A 47 -7.44 8.26 -6.95
CA GLN A 47 -8.84 8.14 -6.56
C GLN A 47 -9.72 8.47 -7.76
N ASN A 48 -10.70 7.61 -8.04
CA ASN A 48 -11.66 7.85 -9.09
C ASN A 48 -12.80 8.76 -8.62
N GLN A 49 -13.63 9.17 -9.57
CA GLN A 49 -14.75 10.10 -9.34
C GLN A 49 -15.83 9.55 -8.41
N CYS A 50 -15.89 8.22 -8.24
CA CYS A 50 -16.80 7.53 -7.34
C CYS A 50 -16.21 7.37 -5.92
N GLY A 51 -15.05 7.97 -5.64
CA GLY A 51 -14.37 7.89 -4.35
C GLY A 51 -13.55 6.62 -4.14
N ALA A 52 -13.45 5.72 -5.12
CA ALA A 52 -12.64 4.51 -4.99
C ALA A 52 -11.15 4.84 -5.15
N THR A 53 -10.34 4.42 -4.19
CA THR A 53 -8.90 4.65 -4.18
C THR A 53 -8.16 3.41 -4.65
N SER A 54 -7.27 3.54 -5.62
CA SER A 54 -6.35 2.50 -6.07
C SER A 54 -4.93 2.82 -5.63
N ILE A 55 -4.21 1.81 -5.16
CA ILE A 55 -2.79 1.87 -4.80
C ILE A 55 -2.04 0.92 -5.74
N LEU A 56 -0.97 1.41 -6.37
CA LEU A 56 -0.09 0.63 -7.25
C LEU A 56 1.31 0.55 -6.64
N TRP A 57 1.87 -0.65 -6.58
CA TRP A 57 3.24 -0.89 -6.15
C TRP A 57 3.88 -2.03 -6.92
N SER A 58 5.20 -2.14 -6.86
CA SER A 58 5.92 -3.33 -7.28
C SER A 58 6.46 -4.10 -6.09
N MET A 59 6.72 -5.39 -6.31
CA MET A 59 7.34 -6.29 -5.35
C MET A 59 8.34 -7.18 -6.09
N GLU A 60 9.57 -7.28 -5.59
CA GLU A 60 10.54 -8.24 -6.11
C GLU A 60 10.08 -9.66 -5.84
N ASN A 61 9.99 -10.49 -6.88
CA ASN A 61 9.74 -11.91 -6.71
C ASN A 61 11.05 -12.68 -6.57
N PRO A 62 10.98 -13.94 -6.10
CA PRO A 62 12.14 -14.82 -6.04
C PRO A 62 12.79 -15.11 -7.41
N ASP A 63 12.11 -14.85 -8.52
CA ASP A 63 12.63 -14.99 -9.89
C ASP A 63 13.42 -13.76 -10.38
N GLY A 64 13.51 -12.70 -9.57
CA GLY A 64 14.24 -11.46 -9.87
C GLY A 64 13.48 -10.48 -10.75
N TYR A 65 12.23 -10.76 -11.12
CA TYR A 65 11.40 -9.84 -11.89
C TYR A 65 10.34 -9.17 -10.98
N PRO A 66 10.27 -7.83 -10.94
CA PRO A 66 9.26 -7.16 -10.14
C PRO A 66 7.86 -7.41 -10.71
N GLN A 67 6.93 -7.83 -9.86
CA GLN A 67 5.51 -7.90 -10.21
C GLN A 67 4.80 -6.63 -9.78
N LEU A 68 3.88 -6.16 -10.62
CA LEU A 68 2.99 -5.05 -10.29
C LEU A 68 1.80 -5.56 -9.50
N MET A 69 1.54 -4.90 -8.39
CA MET A 69 0.47 -5.20 -7.45
C MET A 69 -0.47 -4.00 -7.37
N MET A 70 -1.77 -4.28 -7.29
CA MET A 70 -2.79 -3.25 -7.18
C MET A 70 -3.86 -3.65 -6.15
N SER A 71 -4.25 -2.69 -5.32
CA SER A 71 -5.40 -2.83 -4.43
C SER A 71 -6.35 -1.66 -4.60
N GLN A 72 -7.65 -1.91 -4.44
CA GLN A 72 -8.70 -0.90 -4.55
C GLN A 72 -9.57 -0.89 -3.29
N TYR A 73 -9.89 0.31 -2.81
CA TYR A 73 -10.68 0.57 -1.61
C TYR A 73 -11.86 1.49 -1.93
N ARG A 74 -12.94 1.37 -1.16
CA ARG A 74 -14.12 2.24 -1.20
C ARG A 74 -14.47 2.70 0.21
#